data_AF-A0A950Z996-F1
#
_entry.id   AF-A0A950Z996-F1
#
_cell.length_a   1.000
_cell.length_b   1.000
_cell.length_c   1.000
_cell.angle_alpha   90.00
_cell.angle_beta   90.00
_cell.angle_gamma   90.00
#
_symmetry.space_group_name_H-M   'P 1'
#
loop_
_entity.id
_entity.type
_entity.pdbx_description
1 polymer ?
#
loop_
_entity_poly.entity_id
_entity_poly.type
_entity_poly.pdbx_seq_one_letter_code
_entity_poly.pdbx_strand_id
1 'polypeptide(L)'
;MKALALLLLLSNAALVIAQTSDTTKLVEASKQAKQRKKSSTKVITNADVKKSKGKLIERPAGSLPPVQPLPPQMSAEEFEASRRARAAGDARAEAIQKRVTELEIQLSQIEQSYYDENDLQRRDTEIVRRFEETKKQLDATRAELAAAKPE
;
A
#
# COMPACT_ATOMS: atom_id res chain seq x y z
N MET A 1 -29.41 34.22 -17.43
CA MET A 1 -29.28 32.79 -17.84
C MET A 1 -28.05 32.50 -18.72
N LYS A 2 -27.61 33.38 -19.64
CA LYS A 2 -26.48 33.08 -20.54
C LYS A 2 -25.07 33.21 -19.95
N ALA A 3 -24.89 33.90 -18.82
CA ALA A 3 -23.57 34.09 -18.18
C ALA A 3 -23.10 32.88 -17.35
N LEU A 4 -24.02 32.10 -16.80
CA LEU A 4 -23.70 30.91 -15.98
C LEU A 4 -23.22 29.72 -16.83
N ALA A 5 -23.71 29.59 -18.06
CA ALA A 5 -23.30 28.51 -18.97
C ALA A 5 -21.86 28.70 -19.49
N LEU A 6 -21.39 29.95 -19.62
CA LEU A 6 -20.03 30.23 -20.10
C LEU A 6 -18.98 29.96 -19.00
N LEU A 7 -19.30 30.26 -17.75
CA LEU A 7 -18.40 30.01 -16.61
C LEU A 7 -18.21 28.52 -16.31
N LEU A 8 -19.24 27.70 -16.58
CA LEU A 8 -19.23 26.24 -16.39
C LEU A 8 -18.53 25.50 -17.54
N LEU A 9 -18.42 26.12 -18.73
CA LEU A 9 -17.64 25.58 -19.84
C LEU A 9 -16.14 25.86 -19.69
N LEU A 10 -15.76 27.04 -19.16
CA LEU A 10 -14.35 27.38 -18.94
C LEU A 10 -13.70 26.56 -17.81
N SER A 11 -14.46 26.12 -16.81
CA SER A 11 -13.93 25.32 -15.70
C SER A 11 -13.66 23.86 -16.10
N ASN A 12 -14.38 23.32 -17.10
CA ASN A 12 -14.12 21.97 -17.63
C ASN A 12 -12.95 21.92 -18.62
N ALA A 13 -12.68 23.00 -19.35
CA ALA A 13 -11.53 23.07 -20.27
C ALA A 13 -10.18 23.11 -19.53
N ALA A 14 -10.12 23.72 -18.34
CA ALA A 14 -8.90 23.80 -17.54
C ALA A 14 -8.45 22.44 -16.97
N LEU A 15 -9.37 21.50 -16.73
CA LEU A 15 -9.05 20.18 -16.16
C LEU A 15 -8.43 19.21 -17.19
N VAL A 16 -8.73 19.39 -18.48
CA VAL A 16 -8.22 18.53 -19.56
C VAL A 16 -6.81 18.94 -19.99
N ILE A 17 -6.45 20.22 -19.89
CA ILE A 17 -5.11 20.72 -20.28
C ILE A 17 -4.03 20.30 -19.26
N ALA A 18 -4.40 19.96 -18.02
CA ALA A 18 -3.47 19.51 -16.99
C ALA A 18 -3.02 18.04 -17.13
N GLN A 19 -3.63 17.23 -18.02
CA GLN A 19 -3.32 15.80 -18.15
C GLN A 19 -2.34 15.45 -19.29
N THR A 20 -1.88 16.42 -20.08
CA THR A 20 -1.07 16.14 -21.28
C THR A 20 0.44 16.34 -21.10
N SER A 21 0.92 16.74 -19.91
CA SER A 21 2.30 17.21 -19.73
C SER A 21 3.37 16.15 -19.44
N ASP A 22 3.06 14.85 -19.30
CA ASP A 22 4.10 13.87 -18.88
C ASP A 22 4.10 12.53 -19.65
N THR A 23 3.57 12.49 -20.88
CA THR A 23 3.66 11.25 -21.70
C THR A 23 5.05 11.04 -22.30
N THR A 24 5.81 12.11 -22.54
CA THR A 24 7.18 12.05 -23.07
C THR A 24 8.17 11.43 -22.09
N LYS A 25 8.06 11.77 -20.79
CA LYS A 25 8.90 11.16 -19.73
C LYS A 25 8.63 9.67 -19.56
N LEU A 26 7.36 9.25 -19.66
CA LEU A 26 6.99 7.84 -19.61
C LEU A 26 7.53 7.06 -20.82
N VAL A 27 7.50 7.66 -22.02
CA VAL A 27 8.03 7.03 -23.23
C VAL A 27 9.57 6.97 -23.23
N GLU A 28 10.25 7.99 -22.71
CA GLU A 28 11.71 7.97 -22.53
C GLU A 28 12.15 6.96 -21.47
N ALA A 29 11.46 6.89 -20.33
CA ALA A 29 11.71 5.87 -19.31
C ALA A 29 11.48 4.45 -19.85
N SER A 30 10.44 4.26 -20.69
CA SER A 30 10.16 2.97 -21.35
C SER A 30 11.23 2.57 -22.37
N LYS A 31 11.80 3.55 -23.09
CA LYS A 31 12.91 3.32 -24.02
C LYS A 31 14.22 3.02 -23.29
N GLN A 32 14.48 3.65 -22.15
CA GLN A 32 15.63 3.36 -21.29
C GLN A 32 15.51 1.98 -20.61
N ALA A 33 14.31 1.57 -20.20
CA ALA A 33 14.06 0.23 -19.65
C ALA A 33 14.26 -0.91 -20.67
N LYS A 34 14.21 -0.62 -21.98
CA LYS A 34 14.58 -1.57 -23.05
C LYS A 34 16.08 -1.75 -23.23
N GLN A 35 16.95 -1.01 -22.54
CA GLN A 35 18.36 -1.35 -22.49
C GLN A 35 18.51 -2.70 -21.77
N ARG A 36 18.70 -3.75 -22.57
CA ARG A 36 18.93 -5.13 -22.14
C ARG A 36 19.95 -5.13 -20.99
N LYS A 37 19.48 -5.48 -19.79
CA LYS A 37 20.36 -5.80 -18.66
C LYS A 37 21.39 -6.80 -19.18
N LYS A 38 22.67 -6.42 -19.20
CA LYS A 38 23.77 -7.33 -19.55
C LYS A 38 23.62 -8.54 -18.64
N SER A 39 23.39 -9.72 -19.21
CA SER A 39 23.22 -10.94 -18.43
C SER A 39 24.47 -11.16 -17.61
N SER A 40 24.34 -11.14 -16.28
CA SER A 40 25.43 -11.46 -15.34
C SER A 40 25.85 -12.94 -15.40
N THR A 41 25.14 -13.76 -16.17
CA THR A 41 25.45 -15.16 -16.37
C THR A 41 26.67 -15.28 -17.27
N LYS A 42 27.84 -15.52 -16.67
CA LYS A 42 29.03 -15.92 -17.42
C LYS A 42 28.73 -17.26 -18.07
N VAL A 43 28.49 -17.25 -19.38
CA VAL A 43 28.42 -18.48 -20.18
C VAL A 43 29.84 -19.02 -20.26
N ILE A 44 30.10 -20.10 -19.53
CA ILE A 44 31.38 -20.81 -19.61
C ILE A 44 31.48 -21.38 -21.02
N THR A 45 32.38 -20.84 -21.84
CA THR A 45 32.58 -21.32 -23.20
C THR A 45 33.56 -22.49 -23.21
N ASN A 46 33.58 -23.28 -24.28
CA ASN A 46 34.57 -24.36 -24.45
C ASN A 46 36.02 -23.87 -24.39
N ALA A 47 36.27 -22.59 -24.69
CA ALA A 47 37.58 -21.97 -24.51
C ALA A 47 37.93 -21.81 -23.02
N ASP A 48 36.96 -21.47 -22.17
CA ASP A 48 37.13 -21.32 -20.72
C ASP A 48 37.32 -22.68 -20.03
N VAL A 49 36.63 -23.73 -20.51
CA VAL A 49 36.82 -25.11 -20.04
C VAL A 49 38.22 -25.64 -20.42
N LYS A 50 38.74 -25.30 -21.61
CA LYS A 50 40.09 -25.72 -22.02
C LYS A 50 41.20 -25.02 -21.22
N LYS A 51 41.01 -23.74 -20.86
CA LYS A 51 41.97 -22.98 -20.04
C LYS A 51 41.98 -23.36 -18.57
N SER A 52 40.93 -23.99 -18.06
CA SER A 52 40.78 -24.37 -16.64
C SER A 52 41.22 -25.80 -16.31
N LYS A 53 41.64 -26.60 -17.31
CA LYS A 53 42.08 -28.01 -17.13
C LYS A 53 43.28 -28.25 -16.21
N GLY A 54 43.92 -27.23 -15.66
CA GLY A 54 45.20 -27.35 -14.95
C GLY A 54 45.26 -26.90 -13.49
N LYS A 55 44.18 -26.33 -12.92
CA LYS A 55 44.19 -25.89 -11.51
C LYS A 55 42.90 -26.28 -10.80
N LEU A 56 42.74 -27.58 -10.55
CA LEU A 56 41.85 -28.05 -9.51
C LEU A 56 42.56 -27.81 -8.17
N ILE A 57 42.40 -26.60 -7.61
CA ILE A 57 42.78 -26.38 -6.22
C ILE A 57 41.65 -27.02 -5.42
N GLU A 58 41.89 -28.23 -4.91
CA GLU A 58 41.02 -28.84 -3.92
C GLU A 58 40.98 -27.89 -2.71
N ARG A 59 39.87 -27.16 -2.60
CA ARG A 59 39.58 -26.36 -1.41
C ARG A 59 39.45 -27.37 -0.27
N PRO A 60 40.30 -27.33 0.77
CA PRO A 60 40.10 -28.18 1.93
C PRO A 60 38.69 -27.91 2.46
N ALA A 61 37.97 -28.96 2.83
CA ALA A 61 36.60 -28.90 3.32
C ALA A 61 36.56 -28.04 4.59
N GLY A 62 36.41 -26.72 4.42
CA GLY A 62 36.07 -25.83 5.51
C GLY A 62 34.76 -26.34 6.09
N SER A 63 34.75 -26.60 7.40
CA SER A 63 33.61 -27.09 8.15
C SER A 63 32.33 -26.42 7.66
N LEU A 64 31.52 -27.17 6.91
CA LEU A 64 30.22 -26.68 6.49
C LEU A 64 29.45 -26.39 7.79
N PRO A 65 28.85 -25.19 7.93
CA PRO A 65 27.96 -24.94 9.04
C PRO A 65 26.89 -26.04 9.06
N PRO A 66 26.42 -26.47 10.26
CA PRO A 66 25.41 -27.50 10.36
C PRO A 66 24.27 -27.16 9.42
N VAL A 67 23.93 -28.12 8.54
CA VAL A 67 22.84 -27.98 7.58
C VAL A 67 21.58 -27.70 8.38
N GLN A 68 21.17 -26.43 8.41
CA GLN A 68 19.89 -26.07 9.00
C GLN A 68 18.82 -26.81 8.22
N PRO A 69 17.86 -27.49 8.90
CA PRO A 69 16.78 -28.17 8.21
C PRO A 69 16.09 -27.17 7.29
N LEU A 70 16.02 -27.51 6.00
CA LEU A 70 15.31 -26.69 5.02
C LEU A 70 13.88 -26.50 5.54
N PRO A 71 13.34 -25.27 5.57
CA PRO A 71 11.95 -25.07 5.98
C PRO A 71 11.06 -25.98 5.12
N PRO A 72 10.02 -26.59 5.69
CA PRO A 72 9.14 -27.48 4.96
C PRO A 72 8.66 -26.75 3.70
N GLN A 73 8.91 -27.37 2.54
CA GLN A 73 8.45 -26.79 1.28
C GLN A 73 6.93 -26.92 1.27
N MET A 74 6.24 -25.79 1.45
CA MET A 74 4.79 -25.75 1.32
C MET A 74 4.41 -26.20 -0.09
N SER A 75 3.31 -26.95 -0.21
CA SER A 75 2.73 -27.24 -1.51
C SER A 75 2.26 -25.94 -2.19
N ALA A 76 2.08 -25.98 -3.51
CA ALA A 76 1.54 -24.83 -4.24
C ALA A 76 0.16 -24.41 -3.72
N GLU A 77 -0.68 -25.38 -3.33
CA GLU A 77 -2.00 -25.15 -2.76
C GLU A 77 -1.92 -24.46 -1.38
N GLU A 78 -1.02 -24.91 -0.50
CA GLU A 78 -0.78 -24.28 0.80
C GLU A 78 -0.25 -22.85 0.66
N PHE A 79 0.63 -22.60 -0.32
CA PHE A 79 1.12 -21.26 -0.61
C PHE A 79 0.00 -20.33 -1.08
N GLU A 80 -0.85 -20.79 -1.99
CA GLU A 80 -2.00 -20.00 -2.44
C GLU A 80 -3.01 -19.75 -1.32
N ALA A 81 -3.31 -20.76 -0.50
CA ALA A 81 -4.18 -20.63 0.66
C ALA A 81 -3.63 -19.59 1.65
N SER A 82 -2.33 -19.67 1.97
CA SER A 82 -1.64 -18.70 2.83
C SER A 82 -1.69 -17.28 2.25
N ARG A 83 -1.46 -17.12 0.94
CA ARG A 83 -1.55 -15.83 0.26
C ARG A 83 -2.97 -15.25 0.32
N ARG A 84 -4.00 -16.06 0.08
CA ARG A 84 -5.41 -15.63 0.17
C ARG A 84 -5.78 -15.26 1.60
N ALA A 85 -5.34 -16.03 2.59
CA ALA A 85 -5.58 -15.74 3.99
C ALA A 85 -4.95 -14.39 4.41
N ARG A 86 -3.70 -14.14 3.99
CA ARG A 86 -3.03 -12.83 4.21
C ARG A 86 -3.79 -11.69 3.54
N ALA A 87 -4.13 -11.83 2.26
CA ALA A 87 -4.87 -10.81 1.53
C ALA A 87 -6.25 -10.52 2.17
N ALA A 88 -6.94 -11.55 2.68
CA ALA A 88 -8.20 -11.36 3.41
C ALA A 88 -7.99 -10.65 4.75
N GLY A 89 -6.91 -10.95 5.47
CA GLY A 89 -6.51 -10.23 6.68
C GLY A 89 -6.21 -8.75 6.40
N ASP A 90 -5.39 -8.48 5.40
CA ASP A 90 -5.03 -7.12 4.97
C ASP A 90 -6.28 -6.32 4.56
N ALA A 91 -7.18 -6.92 3.79
CA ALA A 91 -8.44 -6.27 3.38
C ALA A 91 -9.34 -5.94 4.58
N ARG A 92 -9.40 -6.80 5.60
CA ARG A 92 -10.13 -6.52 6.84
C ARG A 92 -9.49 -5.38 7.63
N ALA A 93 -8.17 -5.39 7.79
CA ALA A 93 -7.45 -4.33 8.47
C ALA A 93 -7.63 -2.97 7.76
N GLU A 94 -7.58 -2.95 6.42
CA GLU A 94 -7.84 -1.76 5.62
C GLU A 94 -9.28 -1.25 5.78
N ALA A 95 -10.27 -2.14 5.80
CA ALA A 95 -11.66 -1.77 6.00
C ALA A 95 -11.90 -1.15 7.39
N ILE A 96 -11.29 -1.72 8.44
CA ILE A 96 -11.36 -1.16 9.80
C ILE A 96 -10.66 0.20 9.86
N GLN A 97 -9.47 0.32 9.24
CA GLN A 97 -8.74 1.59 9.19
C GLN A 97 -9.55 2.70 8.53
N LYS A 98 -10.25 2.40 7.42
CA LYS A 98 -11.16 3.34 6.75
C LYS A 98 -12.27 3.82 7.69
N ARG A 99 -12.88 2.90 8.46
CA ARG A 99 -13.90 3.27 9.46
C ARG A 99 -13.35 4.17 10.55
N VAL A 100 -12.13 3.92 11.04
CA VAL A 100 -11.47 4.81 12.02
C VAL A 100 -11.34 6.22 11.45
N THR A 101 -10.83 6.34 10.22
CA THR A 101 -10.66 7.65 9.57
C THR A 101 -11.99 8.35 9.33
N GLU A 102 -13.04 7.61 8.94
CA GLU A 102 -14.37 8.18 8.76
C GLU A 102 -14.97 8.69 10.08
N LEU A 103 -14.81 7.93 11.18
CA LEU A 103 -15.25 8.35 12.51
C LEU A 103 -14.45 9.56 13.03
N GLU A 104 -13.15 9.65 12.74
CA GLU A 104 -12.33 10.84 13.07
C GLU A 104 -12.83 12.09 12.34
N ILE A 105 -13.18 11.96 11.06
CA ILE A 105 -13.77 13.05 10.27
C ILE A 105 -15.12 13.46 10.89
N GLN A 106 -16.01 12.50 11.16
CA GLN A 106 -17.31 12.80 11.78
C GLN A 106 -17.15 13.48 13.13
N LEU A 107 -16.20 13.04 13.96
CA LEU A 107 -15.91 13.65 15.26
C LEU A 107 -15.49 15.12 15.10
N SER A 108 -14.60 15.42 14.14
CA SER A 108 -14.19 16.80 13.84
C SER A 108 -15.34 17.68 13.34
N GLN A 109 -16.27 17.12 12.55
CA GLN A 109 -17.46 17.83 12.08
C GLN A 109 -18.45 18.11 13.22
N ILE A 110 -18.60 17.18 14.16
CA ILE A 110 -19.42 17.36 15.36
C ILE A 110 -18.82 18.45 16.25
N GLU A 111 -17.49 18.44 16.43
CA GLU A 111 -16.78 19.51 17.17
C GLU A 111 -16.99 20.87 16.50
N GLN A 112 -16.86 20.95 15.18
CA GLN A 112 -17.14 22.20 14.46
C GLN A 112 -18.59 22.65 14.66
N SER A 113 -19.55 21.72 14.54
CA SER A 113 -20.97 22.00 14.78
C SER A 113 -21.25 22.49 16.20
N TYR A 114 -20.46 22.06 17.20
CA TYR A 114 -20.57 22.54 18.57
C TYR A 114 -20.24 24.04 18.69
N TYR A 115 -19.22 24.50 17.98
CA TYR A 115 -18.82 25.92 18.00
C TYR A 115 -19.71 26.80 17.11
N ASP A 116 -20.26 26.24 16.04
CA ASP A 116 -21.17 26.96 15.13
C ASP A 116 -22.59 27.10 15.70
N GLU A 117 -22.97 26.24 16.66
CA GLU A 117 -24.31 26.23 17.25
C GLU A 117 -24.51 27.35 18.27
N ASN A 118 -25.60 28.12 18.08
CA ASN A 118 -25.97 29.23 18.95
C ASN A 118 -26.95 28.80 20.04
N ASP A 119 -27.73 27.74 19.83
CA ASP A 119 -28.63 27.18 20.85
C ASP A 119 -27.85 26.32 21.85
N LEU A 120 -27.69 26.86 23.06
CA LEU A 120 -27.00 26.19 24.18
C LEU A 120 -27.62 24.84 24.53
N GLN A 121 -28.94 24.71 24.49
CA GLN A 121 -29.60 23.47 24.91
C GLN A 121 -29.36 22.38 23.87
N ARG A 122 -29.50 22.70 22.58
CA ARG A 122 -29.18 21.76 21.50
C ARG A 122 -27.70 21.37 21.52
N ARG A 123 -26.81 22.34 21.72
CA ARG A 123 -25.37 22.12 21.80
C ARG A 123 -25.01 21.14 22.91
N ASP A 124 -25.44 21.42 24.14
CA ASP A 124 -24.98 20.68 25.31
C ASP A 124 -25.70 19.33 25.47
N THR A 125 -26.90 19.16 24.89
CA THR A 125 -27.65 17.89 24.98
C THR A 125 -27.49 17.00 23.76
N GLU A 126 -27.64 17.53 22.55
CA GLU A 126 -27.63 16.71 21.34
C GLU A 126 -26.22 16.55 20.77
N ILE A 127 -25.48 17.65 20.62
CA ILE A 127 -24.16 17.64 19.97
C ILE A 127 -23.15 16.93 20.88
N VAL A 128 -23.12 17.23 22.18
CA VAL A 128 -22.26 16.53 23.15
C VAL A 128 -22.59 15.04 23.21
N ARG A 129 -23.87 14.65 23.23
CA ARG A 129 -24.26 13.22 23.22
C ARG A 129 -23.74 12.51 21.98
N ARG A 130 -23.92 13.10 20.79
CA ARG A 130 -23.41 12.52 19.54
C ARG A 130 -21.89 12.42 19.56
N PHE A 131 -21.20 13.44 20.07
CA PHE A 131 -19.75 13.42 20.24
C PHE A 131 -19.29 12.24 21.09
N GLU A 132 -19.91 12.02 22.25
CA GLU A 132 -19.58 10.89 23.13
C GLU A 132 -19.87 9.53 22.48
N GLU A 133 -20.98 9.42 21.75
CA GLU A 133 -21.35 8.20 21.01
C GLU A 133 -20.33 7.88 19.91
N THR A 134 -20.00 8.86 19.07
CA THR A 134 -18.99 8.71 18.01
C THR A 134 -17.61 8.41 18.59
N LYS A 135 -17.23 9.05 19.71
CA LYS A 135 -15.97 8.77 20.40
C LYS A 135 -15.90 7.33 20.91
N LYS A 136 -16.97 6.83 21.54
CA LYS A 136 -17.04 5.42 21.99
C LYS A 136 -16.91 4.45 20.82
N GLN A 137 -17.56 4.73 19.69
CA GLN A 137 -17.45 3.91 18.48
C GLN A 137 -16.03 3.93 17.91
N LEU A 138 -15.38 5.09 17.91
CA LEU A 138 -14.00 5.25 17.46
C LEU A 138 -13.02 4.47 18.34
N ASP A 139 -13.16 4.55 19.66
CA ASP A 139 -12.33 3.80 20.60
C ASP A 139 -12.51 2.28 20.43
N ALA A 140 -13.76 1.81 20.27
CA ALA A 140 -14.04 0.41 19.99
C ALA A 140 -13.42 -0.05 18.65
N THR A 141 -13.56 0.75 17.59
CA THR A 141 -13.00 0.43 16.26
C THR A 141 -11.47 0.43 16.28
N ARG A 142 -10.84 1.32 17.05
CA ARG A 142 -9.38 1.32 17.25
C ARG A 142 -8.91 0.08 18.00
N ALA A 143 -9.66 -0.38 19.00
CA ALA A 143 -9.37 -1.64 19.68
C ALA A 143 -9.50 -2.84 18.74
N GLU A 144 -10.52 -2.86 17.87
CA GLU A 144 -10.66 -3.87 16.80
C GLU A 144 -9.48 -3.84 15.82
N LEU A 145 -9.01 -2.66 15.44
CA LEU A 145 -7.85 -2.52 14.54
C LEU A 145 -6.56 -3.04 15.19
N ALA A 146 -6.36 -2.76 16.47
CA ALA A 146 -5.22 -3.28 17.23
C ALA A 146 -5.28 -4.81 17.33
N ALA A 147 -6.46 -5.39 17.58
CA ALA A 147 -6.64 -6.84 17.60
C ALA A 147 -6.46 -7.50 16.22
N ALA A 148 -6.79 -6.80 15.13
CA ALA A 148 -6.64 -7.28 13.77
C ALA A 148 -5.20 -7.24 13.23
N LYS A 149 -4.30 -6.51 13.89
CA LYS A 149 -2.86 -6.49 13.61
C LYS A 149 -2.10 -7.27 14.69
N PRO A 150 -2.13 -8.62 14.70
CA PRO A 150 -1.23 -9.38 15.55
C PRO A 150 0.21 -9.14 15.07
N GLU A 151 1.11 -8.81 16.01
CA GLU A 151 2.56 -8.70 15.77
C GLU A 151 3.17 -9.97 15.15
#